data_AF-A0AAU2JQ72-F1
#
_entry.id   AF-A0AAU2JQ72-F1
#
_cell.length_a   1.000
_cell.length_b   1.000
_cell.length_c   1.000
_cell.angle_alpha   90.00
_cell.angle_beta   90.00
_cell.angle_gamma   90.00
#
_symmetry.space_group_name_H-M   'P 1'
#
loop_
_entity.id
_entity.type
_entity.pdbx_description
1 polymer ?
#
loop_
_entity_poly.entity_id
_entity_poly.type
_entity_poly.pdbx_seq_one_letter_code
_entity_poly.pdbx_strand_id
1 'polypeptide(L)'
;MTVCAIEMTTTAPFTIAPDGSYAARLAGEGEARYVERWTLAGPEPYAVPLPLAQPEEADSEVLPLADGRVLIHRRVADRHAFALLYPTGAAAGPRTGELQLGSVEAREGLRIGLLPPSPDGFRAFALAVTDAGTTLWRVAGGGFGPVARIPGRCSGGVWLDRAGRMLAVDRELDGTTKAVAVDLGCGEVSPLLQICEDSDDRLLLADPDSGLLLMRSDAPGEPRLGWGVLGSSLPVRFPECLRLEDAHPFAVQPGQALMPETCGVALRLPEGGLALWRPADRHVFRLGGPVGWLGGTGLWSAQGRLHLPYSTPEVPCGVVGMTPPVSPPPPVRLEPVPAPAARPIPLQQAPL
;
A
#
# COMPACT_ATOMS: atom_id res chain seq x y z
N MET A 1 2.21 -20.36 -23.08
CA MET A 1 2.72 -20.37 -21.69
C MET A 1 3.78 -19.29 -21.61
N THR A 2 3.36 -18.07 -21.26
CA THR A 2 4.22 -16.90 -21.19
C THR A 2 4.38 -16.59 -19.72
N VAL A 3 5.55 -16.90 -19.18
CA VAL A 3 5.97 -16.49 -17.84
C VAL A 3 5.98 -14.96 -17.86
N CYS A 4 5.00 -14.34 -17.18
CA CYS A 4 5.02 -12.90 -16.95
C CYS A 4 6.18 -12.62 -16.00
N ALA A 5 7.32 -12.23 -16.58
CA ALA A 5 8.36 -11.55 -15.87
C ALA A 5 7.74 -10.25 -15.32
N ILE A 6 7.62 -10.17 -14.01
CA ILE A 6 7.34 -8.91 -13.32
C ILE A 6 8.59 -8.06 -13.55
N GLU A 7 8.54 -7.15 -14.52
CA GLU A 7 9.57 -6.14 -14.73
C GLU A 7 9.63 -5.27 -13.46
N MET A 8 10.65 -5.53 -12.64
CA MET A 8 11.01 -4.69 -11.51
C MET A 8 11.71 -3.44 -12.05
N THR A 9 10.95 -2.38 -12.31
CA THR A 9 11.53 -1.03 -12.45
C THR A 9 12.02 -0.60 -11.06
N THR A 10 13.32 -0.79 -10.81
CA THR A 10 14.00 -0.63 -9.52
C THR A 10 14.22 0.84 -9.15
N THR A 11 13.14 1.52 -8.73
CA THR A 11 13.31 2.52 -7.66
C THR A 11 13.20 1.75 -6.35
N ALA A 12 14.23 1.79 -5.50
CA ALA A 12 14.16 1.14 -4.18
C ALA A 12 12.91 1.66 -3.44
N PRO A 13 12.11 0.78 -2.82
CA PRO A 13 10.87 1.20 -2.17
C PRO A 13 11.16 2.22 -1.07
N PHE A 14 10.39 3.31 -1.07
CA PHE A 14 10.41 4.31 0.00
C PHE A 14 9.24 4.03 0.94
N THR A 15 9.52 3.74 2.19
CA THR A 15 8.49 3.33 3.15
C THR A 15 8.35 4.40 4.21
N ILE A 16 7.12 4.72 4.60
CA ILE A 16 6.80 5.72 5.63
C ILE A 16 6.27 4.99 6.87
N ALA A 17 6.75 5.36 8.06
CA ALA A 17 6.21 4.86 9.31
C ALA A 17 4.72 5.28 9.45
N PRO A 18 3.88 4.50 10.15
CA PRO A 18 2.43 4.74 10.18
C PRO A 18 2.05 6.10 10.77
N ASP A 19 2.86 6.62 11.70
CA ASP A 19 2.66 7.94 12.32
C ASP A 19 3.13 9.10 11.43
N GLY A 20 3.75 8.79 10.28
CA GLY A 20 4.31 9.75 9.36
C GLY A 20 5.57 10.46 9.89
N SER A 21 6.15 10.04 11.01
CA SER A 21 7.29 10.72 11.63
C SER A 21 8.60 10.43 10.92
N TYR A 22 8.74 9.20 10.41
CA TYR A 22 9.95 8.70 9.77
C TYR A 22 9.65 8.00 8.45
N ALA A 23 10.65 7.96 7.59
CA ALA A 23 10.65 7.12 6.41
C ALA A 23 12.03 6.53 6.15
N ALA A 24 12.12 5.50 5.31
CA ALA A 24 13.39 4.90 4.93
C ALA A 24 13.38 4.42 3.48
N ARG A 25 14.57 4.41 2.88
CA ARG A 25 14.85 3.77 1.59
C ARG A 25 16.26 3.22 1.56
N LEU A 26 16.53 2.37 0.58
CA LEU A 26 17.88 2.06 0.15
C LEU A 26 18.32 3.14 -0.85
N ALA A 27 19.32 3.96 -0.48
CA ALA A 27 19.86 5.04 -1.30
C ALA A 27 21.25 4.67 -1.84
N GLY A 28 21.80 5.53 -2.70
CA GLY A 28 23.08 5.32 -3.39
C GLY A 28 22.91 4.75 -4.81
N GLU A 29 23.99 4.77 -5.57
CA GLU A 29 24.03 4.30 -6.96
C GLU A 29 24.98 3.10 -7.10
N GLY A 30 24.65 2.17 -8.01
CA GLY A 30 25.46 0.99 -8.26
C GLY A 30 25.73 0.20 -6.96
N GLU A 31 26.98 -0.20 -6.75
CA GLU A 31 27.40 -1.04 -5.61
C GLU A 31 27.59 -0.27 -4.30
N ALA A 32 27.36 1.05 -4.26
CA ALA A 32 27.60 1.89 -3.09
C ALA A 32 26.30 2.23 -2.34
N ARG A 33 25.44 1.23 -2.11
CA ARG A 33 24.14 1.45 -1.46
C ARG A 33 24.25 1.54 0.05
N TYR A 34 23.36 2.31 0.65
CA TYR A 34 23.25 2.47 2.10
C TYR A 34 21.79 2.75 2.49
N VAL A 35 21.44 2.45 3.73
CA VAL A 35 20.13 2.81 4.27
C VAL A 35 20.08 4.31 4.51
N GLU A 36 19.05 4.97 4.03
CA GLU A 36 18.79 6.38 4.28
C GLU A 36 17.50 6.52 5.08
N ARG A 37 17.58 7.20 6.23
CA ARG A 37 16.44 7.47 7.10
C ARG A 37 16.01 8.92 6.96
N TRP A 38 14.75 9.15 6.65
CA TRP A 38 14.14 10.47 6.60
C TRP A 38 13.41 10.76 7.89
N THR A 39 13.57 11.97 8.41
CA THR A 39 12.72 12.53 9.47
C THR A 39 11.75 13.48 8.80
N LEU A 40 10.46 13.21 8.98
CA LEU A 40 9.36 13.95 8.36
C LEU A 40 8.57 14.74 9.40
N ALA A 41 8.60 14.32 10.67
CA ALA A 41 8.07 15.08 11.80
C ALA A 41 9.04 16.23 12.15
N GLY A 42 8.84 17.38 11.51
CA GLY A 42 9.62 18.59 11.74
C GLY A 42 9.17 19.74 10.83
N PRO A 43 9.67 20.96 11.04
CA PRO A 43 9.37 22.09 10.16
C PRO A 43 9.92 21.87 8.74
N GLU A 44 11.06 21.18 8.62
CA GLU A 44 11.68 20.81 7.35
C GLU A 44 12.10 19.33 7.38
N PRO A 45 11.79 18.55 6.33
CA PRO A 45 12.23 17.16 6.25
C PRO A 45 13.74 17.10 6.06
N TYR A 46 14.38 16.09 6.64
CA TYR A 46 15.80 15.86 6.43
C TYR A 46 16.14 14.37 6.40
N ALA A 47 17.16 14.02 5.62
CA ALA A 47 17.67 12.67 5.48
C ALA A 47 18.96 12.47 6.27
N VAL A 48 19.11 11.29 6.86
CA VAL A 48 20.31 10.85 7.57
C VAL A 48 20.78 9.55 6.92
N PRO A 49 21.97 9.51 6.31
CA PRO A 49 22.55 8.27 5.81
C PRO A 49 22.99 7.40 7.00
N LEU A 50 22.72 6.10 6.91
CA LEU A 50 23.09 5.08 7.90
C LEU A 50 24.09 4.08 7.28
N PRO A 51 25.29 4.52 6.84
CA PRO A 51 26.26 3.62 6.25
C PRO A 51 26.85 2.69 7.31
N LEU A 52 27.12 1.45 6.91
CA LEU A 52 27.93 0.49 7.67
C LEU A 52 29.32 0.37 7.05
N ALA A 53 30.12 -0.58 7.55
CA ALA A 53 31.48 -0.82 7.06
C ALA A 53 31.52 -1.32 5.60
N GLN A 54 30.43 -1.90 5.13
CA GLN A 54 30.27 -2.38 3.75
C GLN A 54 28.97 -1.80 3.16
N PRO A 55 28.92 -1.61 1.83
CA PRO A 55 27.68 -1.28 1.15
C PRO A 55 26.61 -2.35 1.33
N GLU A 56 25.36 -1.94 1.16
CA GLU A 56 24.20 -2.82 1.19
C GLU A 56 23.88 -3.39 -0.19
N GLU A 57 23.31 -4.59 -0.22
CA GLU A 57 22.90 -5.25 -1.45
C GLU A 57 21.60 -4.66 -2.00
N ALA A 58 21.42 -4.71 -3.33
CA ALA A 58 20.22 -4.20 -4.00
C ALA A 58 18.92 -4.89 -3.58
N ASP A 59 19.01 -6.14 -3.12
CA ASP A 59 17.89 -6.96 -2.64
C ASP A 59 17.63 -6.79 -1.13
N SER A 60 18.32 -5.84 -0.47
CA SER A 60 18.06 -5.52 0.94
C SER A 60 16.75 -4.74 1.08
N GLU A 61 15.91 -5.16 2.03
CA GLU A 61 14.66 -4.49 2.33
C GLU A 61 14.79 -3.65 3.60
N VAL A 62 14.13 -2.49 3.63
CA VAL A 62 14.17 -1.56 4.78
C VAL A 62 12.78 -1.16 5.23
N LEU A 63 12.62 -0.99 6.54
CA LEU A 63 11.36 -0.61 7.15
C LEU A 63 11.58 0.37 8.32
N PRO A 64 11.05 1.61 8.25
CA PRO A 64 11.18 2.57 9.34
C PRO A 64 10.30 2.18 10.54
N LEU A 65 10.79 2.46 11.74
CA LEU A 65 10.03 2.40 12.98
C LEU A 65 9.74 3.81 13.51
N ALA A 66 8.68 3.95 14.31
CA ALA A 66 8.23 5.22 14.88
C ALA A 66 9.22 5.83 15.89
N ASP A 67 10.16 5.03 16.41
CA ASP A 67 11.26 5.53 17.26
C ASP A 67 12.48 6.03 16.47
N GLY A 68 12.40 6.05 15.14
CA GLY A 68 13.44 6.55 14.27
C GLY A 68 14.58 5.56 14.01
N ARG A 69 14.45 4.29 14.43
CA ARG A 69 15.30 3.19 13.95
C ARG A 69 14.79 2.67 12.60
N VAL A 70 15.67 2.02 11.84
CA VAL A 70 15.31 1.38 10.56
C VAL A 70 15.64 -0.10 10.65
N LEU A 71 14.63 -0.95 10.48
CA LEU A 71 14.85 -2.38 10.26
C LEU A 71 15.45 -2.58 8.88
N ILE A 72 16.48 -3.41 8.80
CA ILE A 72 17.02 -3.92 7.55
C ILE A 72 16.95 -5.45 7.53
N HIS A 73 16.50 -5.99 6.40
CA HIS A 73 16.57 -7.40 6.06
C HIS A 73 17.64 -7.60 4.99
N ARG A 74 18.51 -8.57 5.22
CA ARG A 74 19.61 -8.92 4.30
C ARG A 74 19.62 -10.41 4.03
N ARG A 75 20.03 -10.78 2.82
CA ARG A 75 20.44 -12.15 2.50
C ARG A 75 21.95 -12.27 2.68
N VAL A 76 22.37 -13.03 3.69
CA VAL A 76 23.78 -13.20 4.05
C VAL A 76 24.13 -14.68 3.97
N ALA A 77 24.88 -15.08 2.95
CA ALA A 77 25.23 -16.47 2.68
C ALA A 77 24.00 -17.41 2.70
N ASP A 78 23.86 -18.20 3.75
CA ASP A 78 22.85 -19.23 3.97
C ASP A 78 21.72 -18.80 4.93
N ARG A 79 21.53 -17.49 5.14
CA ARG A 79 20.45 -16.98 6.00
C ARG A 79 19.87 -15.65 5.54
N HIS A 80 18.66 -15.37 6.00
CA HIS A 80 18.04 -14.06 5.98
C HIS A 80 18.21 -13.41 7.36
N ALA A 81 19.04 -12.38 7.45
CA ALA A 81 19.38 -11.69 8.70
C ALA A 81 18.58 -10.40 8.86
N PHE A 82 18.22 -10.08 10.10
CA PHE A 82 17.46 -8.88 10.46
C PHE A 82 18.19 -8.09 11.54
N ALA A 83 18.32 -6.77 11.32
CA ALA A 83 18.96 -5.88 12.27
C ALA A 83 18.26 -4.51 12.32
N LEU A 84 18.39 -3.78 13.43
CA LEU A 84 18.00 -2.38 13.54
C LEU A 84 19.22 -1.48 13.36
N LEU A 85 19.09 -0.51 12.45
CA LEU A 85 20.05 0.57 12.24
C LEU A 85 19.58 1.84 12.92
N TYR A 86 20.50 2.58 13.52
CA TYR A 86 20.20 3.85 14.19
C TYR A 86 21.40 4.80 14.16
N PRO A 87 21.18 6.12 14.12
CA PRO A 87 22.27 7.08 14.26
C PRO A 87 22.82 7.04 15.69
N THR A 88 24.13 6.94 15.85
CA THR A 88 24.77 6.93 17.18
C THR A 88 24.92 8.32 17.79
N GLY A 89 24.90 9.37 16.95
CA GLY A 89 25.19 10.75 17.36
C GLY A 89 26.64 10.97 17.83
N ALA A 90 27.52 9.97 17.65
CA ALA A 90 28.88 10.02 18.18
C ALA A 90 29.78 10.96 17.37
N ALA A 91 30.56 11.79 18.07
CA ALA A 91 31.57 12.67 17.46
C ALA A 91 32.80 11.89 16.93
N ALA A 92 33.04 10.68 17.45
CA ALA A 92 34.08 9.76 17.01
C ALA A 92 33.55 8.31 17.07
N GLY A 93 34.00 7.44 16.16
CA GLY A 93 33.52 6.06 16.02
C GLY A 93 32.45 5.89 14.92
N PRO A 94 31.79 4.72 14.85
CA PRO A 94 30.77 4.46 13.84
C PRO A 94 29.59 5.43 13.99
N ARG A 95 29.22 6.08 12.88
CA ARG A 95 28.07 7.00 12.83
C ARG A 95 26.73 6.27 12.89
N THR A 96 26.74 4.98 12.56
CA THR A 96 25.59 4.07 12.55
C THR A 96 25.82 2.95 13.55
N GLY A 97 24.85 2.74 14.44
CA GLY A 97 24.77 1.59 15.30
C GLY A 97 23.93 0.51 14.65
N GLU A 98 24.28 -0.76 14.89
CA GLU A 98 23.56 -1.91 14.39
C GLU A 98 23.22 -2.85 15.56
N LEU A 99 21.95 -3.23 15.68
CA LEU A 99 21.47 -4.20 16.65
C LEU A 99 20.91 -5.42 15.92
N GLN A 100 21.60 -6.56 16.04
CA GLN A 100 21.13 -7.83 15.48
C GLN A 100 19.89 -8.33 16.22
N LEU A 101 18.86 -8.73 15.47
CA LEU A 101 17.60 -9.22 16.03
C LEU A 101 17.47 -10.75 15.92
N GLY A 102 17.89 -11.30 14.78
CA GLY A 102 17.77 -12.73 14.50
C GLY A 102 17.91 -13.03 13.02
N SER A 103 17.77 -14.31 12.67
CA SER A 103 17.82 -14.76 11.28
C SER A 103 16.94 -15.97 11.02
N VAL A 104 16.53 -16.13 9.76
CA VAL A 104 15.87 -17.34 9.25
C VAL A 104 16.85 -18.08 8.34
N GLU A 105 17.04 -19.38 8.55
CA GLU A 105 17.89 -20.22 7.68
C GLU A 105 17.36 -20.18 6.24
N ALA A 106 18.25 -19.88 5.29
CA ALA A 106 17.94 -19.96 3.88
C ALA A 106 17.81 -21.42 3.48
N ARG A 107 16.76 -21.71 2.69
CA ARG A 107 16.51 -23.03 2.11
C ARG A 107 16.17 -22.84 0.65
N GLU A 108 16.39 -23.87 -0.16
CA GLU A 108 15.98 -23.82 -1.55
C GLU A 108 14.48 -23.52 -1.66
N GLY A 109 14.12 -22.59 -2.55
CA GLY A 109 12.73 -22.15 -2.73
C GLY A 109 12.17 -21.21 -1.64
N LEU A 110 12.91 -20.92 -0.57
CA LEU A 110 12.49 -19.95 0.44
C LEU A 110 12.62 -18.53 -0.12
N ARG A 111 11.52 -17.79 -0.08
CA ARG A 111 11.48 -16.34 -0.34
C ARG A 111 11.04 -15.63 0.92
N ILE A 112 11.75 -14.59 1.30
CA ILE A 112 11.39 -13.72 2.42
C ILE A 112 11.11 -12.32 1.89
N GLY A 113 10.03 -11.71 2.36
CA GLY A 113 9.73 -10.29 2.14
C GLY A 113 9.15 -9.63 3.38
N LEU A 114 9.53 -8.38 3.64
CA LEU A 114 8.99 -7.57 4.74
C LEU A 114 7.52 -7.21 4.44
N LEU A 115 6.69 -7.26 5.48
CA LEU A 115 5.33 -6.71 5.45
C LEU A 115 5.37 -5.19 5.65
N PRO A 116 4.34 -4.44 5.21
CA PRO A 116 4.27 -3.00 5.46
C PRO A 116 4.37 -2.66 6.95
N PRO A 117 4.82 -1.44 7.31
CA PRO A 117 4.94 -1.00 8.70
C PRO A 117 3.68 -1.31 9.51
N SER A 118 3.86 -1.99 10.65
CA SER A 118 2.78 -2.28 11.59
C SER A 118 2.17 -0.99 12.10
N PRO A 119 0.84 -0.84 12.20
CA PRO A 119 0.17 0.38 12.66
C PRO A 119 0.59 0.84 14.06
N ASP A 120 1.10 -0.07 14.88
CA ASP A 120 1.66 0.28 16.20
C ASP A 120 3.00 1.03 16.13
N GLY A 121 3.66 1.05 14.96
CA GLY A 121 4.91 1.75 14.69
C GLY A 121 6.18 1.06 15.22
N PHE A 122 6.06 -0.06 15.95
CA PHE A 122 7.19 -0.68 16.65
C PHE A 122 7.44 -2.14 16.25
N ARG A 123 6.39 -2.85 15.82
CA ARG A 123 6.53 -4.23 15.36
C ARG A 123 6.80 -4.28 13.88
N ALA A 124 7.53 -5.32 13.47
CA ALA A 124 7.75 -5.61 12.07
C ALA A 124 7.60 -7.10 11.84
N PHE A 125 7.10 -7.43 10.66
CA PHE A 125 6.78 -8.80 10.27
C PHE A 125 7.30 -9.08 8.87
N ALA A 126 7.48 -10.37 8.58
CA ALA A 126 7.91 -10.84 7.27
C ALA A 126 7.14 -12.10 6.87
N LEU A 127 6.91 -12.27 5.57
CA LEU A 127 6.42 -13.53 5.00
C LEU A 127 7.61 -14.38 4.60
N ALA A 128 7.64 -15.62 5.07
CA ALA A 128 8.57 -16.66 4.64
C ALA A 128 7.78 -17.67 3.79
N VAL A 129 7.89 -17.55 2.47
CA VAL A 129 7.11 -18.32 1.49
C VAL A 129 7.96 -19.45 0.92
N THR A 130 7.40 -20.65 0.92
CA THR A 130 7.97 -21.85 0.29
C THR A 130 6.89 -22.56 -0.52
N ASP A 131 7.27 -23.64 -1.21
CA ASP A 131 6.33 -24.49 -1.94
C ASP A 131 5.34 -25.20 -1.01
N ALA A 132 5.72 -25.44 0.25
CA ALA A 132 4.88 -26.07 1.26
C ALA A 132 3.86 -25.11 1.90
N GLY A 133 3.98 -23.81 1.64
CA GLY A 133 3.12 -22.77 2.20
C GLY A 133 3.91 -21.61 2.77
N THR A 134 3.22 -20.77 3.55
CA THR A 134 3.77 -19.52 4.09
C THR A 134 3.83 -19.54 5.61
N THR A 135 4.94 -19.08 6.17
CA THR A 135 5.08 -18.81 7.61
C THR A 135 5.22 -17.31 7.81
N LEU A 136 4.41 -16.73 8.70
CA LEU A 136 4.52 -15.34 9.07
C LEU A 136 5.44 -15.22 10.30
N TRP A 137 6.43 -14.35 10.20
CA TRP A 137 7.42 -14.11 11.24
C TRP A 137 7.24 -12.74 11.85
N ARG A 138 7.38 -12.64 13.18
CA ARG A 138 7.69 -11.37 13.84
C ARG A 138 9.21 -11.21 13.86
N VAL A 139 9.69 -10.12 13.27
CA VAL A 139 11.13 -9.86 13.09
C VAL A 139 11.62 -8.68 13.93
N ALA A 140 10.74 -7.81 14.42
CA ALA A 140 11.06 -6.75 15.39
C ALA A 140 9.88 -6.44 16.34
N GLY A 141 10.14 -5.67 17.41
CA GLY A 141 9.12 -5.21 18.36
C GLY A 141 8.59 -6.28 19.32
N GLY A 142 9.36 -7.35 19.55
CA GLY A 142 9.02 -8.46 20.43
C GLY A 142 9.96 -9.65 20.22
N GLY A 143 9.60 -10.83 20.72
CA GLY A 143 10.37 -12.05 20.47
C GLY A 143 10.40 -12.42 18.99
N PHE A 144 11.61 -12.55 18.43
CA PHE A 144 11.84 -12.99 17.05
C PHE A 144 11.37 -14.43 16.86
N GLY A 145 10.49 -14.68 15.88
CA GLY A 145 9.98 -16.04 15.66
C GLY A 145 8.72 -16.12 14.80
N PRO A 146 8.30 -17.35 14.44
CA PRO A 146 7.07 -17.59 13.70
C PRO A 146 5.85 -17.27 14.59
N VAL A 147 4.83 -16.64 14.00
CA VAL A 147 3.58 -16.28 14.70
C VAL A 147 2.34 -16.87 14.04
N ALA A 148 2.40 -17.25 12.76
CA ALA A 148 1.32 -17.95 12.07
C ALA A 148 1.86 -18.83 10.93
N ARG A 149 1.11 -19.87 10.57
CA ARG A 149 1.35 -20.71 9.39
C ARG A 149 0.11 -20.71 8.52
N ILE A 150 0.29 -20.47 7.24
CA ILE A 150 -0.79 -20.28 6.28
C ILE A 150 -0.56 -21.29 5.14
N PRO A 151 -1.52 -22.19 4.87
CA PRO A 151 -1.46 -23.04 3.69
C PRO A 151 -1.38 -22.19 2.41
N GLY A 152 -0.63 -22.64 1.40
CA GLY A 152 -0.48 -21.90 0.14
C GLY A 152 0.52 -20.74 0.19
N ARG A 153 0.77 -20.14 -0.97
CA ARG A 153 1.72 -19.05 -1.12
C ARG A 153 1.03 -17.73 -0.83
N CYS A 154 1.57 -16.94 0.09
CA CYS A 154 1.00 -15.63 0.41
C CYS A 154 1.84 -14.49 -0.15
N SER A 155 1.18 -13.41 -0.50
CA SER A 155 1.77 -12.15 -0.92
C SER A 155 0.96 -10.97 -0.37
N GLY A 156 1.37 -9.74 -0.69
CA GLY A 156 0.72 -8.54 -0.18
C GLY A 156 0.97 -8.33 1.31
N GLY A 157 -0.05 -7.87 2.01
CA GLY A 157 0.04 -7.51 3.44
C GLY A 157 -0.70 -6.22 3.70
N VAL A 158 -1.91 -6.29 4.26
CA VAL A 158 -2.73 -5.12 4.55
C VAL A 158 -3.25 -5.21 5.99
N TRP A 159 -2.94 -4.21 6.80
CA TRP A 159 -3.37 -4.15 8.19
C TRP A 159 -4.87 -3.83 8.29
N LEU A 160 -5.60 -4.61 9.08
CA LEU A 160 -7.06 -4.50 9.23
C LEU A 160 -7.49 -3.81 10.52
N ASP A 161 -6.55 -3.54 11.43
CA ASP A 161 -6.80 -2.82 12.67
C ASP A 161 -5.64 -1.88 13.04
N ARG A 162 -5.89 -0.95 13.96
CA ARG A 162 -4.86 -0.04 14.49
C ARG A 162 -3.89 -0.69 15.47
N ALA A 163 -4.21 -1.87 15.98
CA ALA A 163 -3.40 -2.56 16.98
C ALA A 163 -2.24 -3.35 16.34
N GLY A 164 -2.27 -3.55 15.01
CA GLY A 164 -1.36 -4.44 14.31
C GLY A 164 -1.57 -5.91 14.69
N ARG A 165 -2.82 -6.30 15.00
CA ARG A 165 -3.17 -7.69 15.33
C ARG A 165 -3.77 -8.42 14.13
N MET A 166 -4.68 -7.77 13.42
CA MET A 166 -5.34 -8.37 12.25
C MET A 166 -4.63 -7.96 10.96
N LEU A 167 -4.15 -8.95 10.20
CA LEU A 167 -3.47 -8.76 8.93
C LEU A 167 -4.20 -9.53 7.82
N ALA A 168 -4.44 -8.89 6.68
CA ALA A 168 -4.83 -9.57 5.46
C ALA A 168 -3.61 -9.90 4.59
N VAL A 169 -3.61 -11.09 4.01
CA VAL A 169 -2.64 -11.51 2.98
C VAL A 169 -3.38 -12.14 1.80
N ASP A 170 -2.81 -11.99 0.60
CA ASP A 170 -3.33 -12.60 -0.61
C ASP A 170 -2.76 -14.02 -0.72
N ARG A 171 -3.61 -15.03 -0.55
CA ARG A 171 -3.23 -16.44 -0.53
C ARG A 171 -3.58 -17.10 -1.85
N GLU A 172 -2.55 -17.56 -2.56
CA GLU A 172 -2.67 -18.48 -3.69
C GLU A 172 -2.76 -19.92 -3.18
N LEU A 173 -3.85 -20.59 -3.53
CA LEU A 173 -4.08 -22.01 -3.28
C LEU A 173 -4.74 -22.63 -4.51
N ASP A 174 -4.20 -23.74 -4.99
CA ASP A 174 -4.73 -24.47 -6.17
C ASP A 174 -4.93 -23.58 -7.40
N GLY A 175 -4.02 -22.61 -7.60
CA GLY A 175 -4.02 -21.70 -8.74
C GLY A 175 -4.99 -20.51 -8.62
N THR A 176 -5.71 -20.37 -7.50
CA THR A 176 -6.63 -19.25 -7.25
C THR A 176 -6.13 -18.41 -6.08
N THR A 177 -6.16 -17.09 -6.22
CA THR A 177 -5.75 -16.14 -5.18
C THR A 177 -6.96 -15.59 -4.45
N LYS A 178 -7.00 -15.73 -3.12
CA LYS A 178 -8.02 -15.13 -2.25
C LYS A 178 -7.37 -14.39 -1.08
N ALA A 179 -7.93 -13.25 -0.68
CA ALA A 179 -7.49 -12.59 0.53
C ALA A 179 -8.01 -13.33 1.78
N VAL A 180 -7.12 -13.60 2.72
CA VAL A 180 -7.43 -14.18 4.04
C VAL A 180 -6.99 -13.24 5.14
N ALA A 181 -7.74 -13.20 6.24
CA ALA A 181 -7.34 -12.52 7.45
C ALA A 181 -6.59 -13.47 8.38
N VAL A 182 -5.59 -12.95 9.06
CA VAL A 182 -4.74 -13.65 10.02
C VAL A 182 -4.79 -12.89 11.33
N ASP A 183 -5.20 -13.56 12.40
CA ASP A 183 -5.10 -13.03 13.77
C ASP A 183 -3.72 -13.38 14.33
N LEU A 184 -2.84 -12.38 14.42
CA LEU A 184 -1.47 -12.58 14.90
C LEU A 184 -1.37 -12.92 16.40
N GLY A 185 -2.46 -12.77 17.15
CA GLY A 185 -2.51 -13.13 18.57
C GLY A 185 -2.66 -14.63 18.81
N CYS A 186 -3.38 -15.34 17.95
CA CYS A 186 -3.60 -16.79 18.06
C CYS A 186 -3.09 -17.60 16.85
N GLY A 187 -2.70 -16.94 15.76
CA GLY A 187 -2.27 -17.58 14.51
C GLY A 187 -3.42 -18.14 13.66
N GLU A 188 -4.67 -17.78 13.97
CA GLU A 188 -5.85 -18.25 13.24
C GLU A 188 -5.95 -17.56 11.86
N VAL A 189 -6.38 -18.33 10.86
CA VAL A 189 -6.56 -17.86 9.48
C VAL A 189 -8.02 -18.02 9.10
N SER A 190 -8.66 -16.95 8.66
CA SER A 190 -10.06 -16.94 8.21
C SER A 190 -10.19 -16.35 6.80
N PRO A 191 -11.17 -16.79 5.99
CA PRO A 191 -11.53 -16.08 4.76
C PRO A 191 -11.80 -14.59 4.99
N LEU A 192 -11.42 -13.74 4.02
CA LEU A 192 -11.74 -12.31 4.04
C LEU A 192 -12.43 -11.85 2.76
N LEU A 193 -11.83 -12.07 1.58
CA LEU A 193 -12.42 -11.73 0.29
C LEU A 193 -12.52 -12.97 -0.60
N GLN A 194 -13.74 -13.33 -0.95
CA GLN A 194 -14.09 -14.40 -1.89
C GLN A 194 -15.32 -13.94 -2.69
N ILE A 195 -15.09 -13.23 -3.79
CA ILE A 195 -16.16 -12.57 -4.55
C ILE A 195 -16.89 -13.60 -5.42
N CYS A 196 -16.14 -14.39 -6.18
CA CYS A 196 -16.64 -15.55 -6.94
C CYS A 196 -15.70 -16.74 -6.71
N GLU A 197 -16.09 -17.96 -7.10
CA GLU A 197 -15.25 -19.15 -6.91
C GLU A 197 -13.93 -19.04 -7.70
N ASP A 198 -14.05 -18.72 -8.99
CA ASP A 198 -12.93 -18.74 -9.95
C ASP A 198 -12.18 -17.41 -10.07
N SER A 199 -12.52 -16.39 -9.27
CA SER A 199 -11.86 -15.08 -9.36
C SER A 199 -10.54 -15.02 -8.60
N ASP A 200 -9.61 -14.19 -9.04
CA ASP A 200 -8.46 -13.77 -8.23
C ASP A 200 -8.84 -12.52 -7.43
N ASP A 201 -8.95 -12.63 -6.10
CA ASP A 201 -9.35 -11.53 -5.21
C ASP A 201 -8.17 -11.11 -4.32
N ARG A 202 -7.65 -9.89 -4.54
CA ARG A 202 -6.49 -9.34 -3.83
C ARG A 202 -6.84 -8.08 -3.07
N LEU A 203 -6.50 -8.01 -1.78
CA LEU A 203 -6.69 -6.78 -1.00
C LEU A 203 -5.48 -5.87 -1.17
N LEU A 204 -5.70 -4.66 -1.67
CA LEU A 204 -4.63 -3.71 -1.94
C LEU A 204 -4.45 -2.69 -0.82
N LEU A 205 -5.53 -2.28 -0.17
CA LEU A 205 -5.49 -1.31 0.91
C LEU A 205 -6.74 -1.44 1.80
N ALA A 206 -6.58 -1.21 3.09
CA ALA A 206 -7.68 -1.08 4.05
C ALA A 206 -7.49 0.18 4.89
N ASP A 207 -8.59 0.85 5.21
CA ASP A 207 -8.63 1.90 6.22
C ASP A 207 -9.48 1.40 7.41
N PRO A 208 -8.86 1.06 8.56
CA PRO A 208 -9.59 0.56 9.72
C PRO A 208 -10.52 1.61 10.36
N ASP A 209 -10.37 2.89 10.00
CA ASP A 209 -11.12 4.00 10.59
C ASP A 209 -12.51 4.14 9.98
N SER A 210 -12.59 4.10 8.65
CA SER A 210 -13.83 4.13 7.89
C SER A 210 -14.36 2.73 7.56
N GLY A 211 -13.52 1.70 7.65
CA GLY A 211 -13.79 0.35 7.18
C GLY A 211 -13.63 0.20 5.66
N LEU A 212 -13.15 1.21 4.94
CA LEU A 212 -12.96 1.15 3.49
C LEU A 212 -11.94 0.06 3.10
N LEU A 213 -12.31 -0.79 2.15
CA LEU A 213 -11.43 -1.78 1.53
C LEU A 213 -11.29 -1.45 0.04
N LEU A 214 -10.05 -1.45 -0.46
CA LEU A 214 -9.71 -1.38 -1.89
C LEU A 214 -9.09 -2.70 -2.31
N MET A 215 -9.60 -3.27 -3.40
CA MET A 215 -9.19 -4.58 -3.88
C MET A 215 -9.02 -4.58 -5.39
N ARG A 216 -8.31 -5.59 -5.90
CA ARG A 216 -8.26 -5.94 -7.32
C ARG A 216 -8.91 -7.30 -7.48
N SER A 217 -9.83 -7.40 -8.43
CA SER A 217 -10.47 -8.66 -8.76
C SER A 217 -10.89 -8.70 -10.22
N ASP A 218 -10.87 -9.90 -10.79
CA ASP A 218 -11.39 -10.22 -12.11
C ASP A 218 -12.80 -10.83 -12.08
N ALA A 219 -13.43 -10.95 -10.91
CA ALA A 219 -14.82 -11.37 -10.75
C ALA A 219 -15.81 -10.66 -11.71
N PRO A 220 -15.61 -9.38 -12.08
CA PRO A 220 -16.45 -8.72 -13.07
C PRO A 220 -16.18 -9.07 -14.54
N GLY A 221 -15.29 -10.03 -14.82
CA GLY A 221 -14.90 -10.51 -16.16
C GLY A 221 -13.53 -10.04 -16.63
N GLU A 222 -12.90 -9.07 -15.94
CA GLU A 222 -11.54 -8.60 -16.21
C GLU A 222 -10.92 -8.01 -14.93
N PRO A 223 -9.58 -8.06 -14.77
CA PRO A 223 -8.92 -7.50 -13.59
C PRO A 223 -9.15 -5.99 -13.46
N ARG A 224 -9.81 -5.55 -12.39
CA ARG A 224 -10.05 -4.13 -12.12
C ARG A 224 -10.14 -3.81 -10.64
N LEU A 225 -9.99 -2.53 -10.32
CA LEU A 225 -10.13 -2.03 -8.95
C LEU A 225 -11.60 -2.04 -8.53
N GLY A 226 -11.83 -2.57 -7.34
CA GLY A 226 -13.11 -2.55 -6.65
C GLY A 226 -12.95 -2.03 -5.24
N TRP A 227 -14.07 -1.73 -4.61
CA TRP A 227 -14.08 -1.27 -3.23
C TRP A 227 -15.26 -1.87 -2.45
N GLY A 228 -15.10 -1.97 -1.14
CA GLY A 228 -16.10 -2.50 -0.22
C GLY A 228 -15.92 -1.93 1.18
N VAL A 229 -16.69 -2.45 2.13
CA VAL A 229 -16.62 -2.04 3.53
C VAL A 229 -16.43 -3.29 4.39
N LEU A 230 -15.39 -3.27 5.23
CA LEU A 230 -15.06 -4.36 6.15
C LEU A 230 -16.26 -4.69 7.05
N GLY A 231 -16.65 -5.97 7.09
CA GLY A 231 -17.79 -6.45 7.88
C GLY A 231 -19.18 -6.13 7.30
N SER A 232 -19.25 -5.45 6.15
CA SER A 232 -20.53 -5.19 5.48
C SER A 232 -21.05 -6.41 4.74
N SER A 233 -22.38 -6.57 4.72
CA SER A 233 -23.06 -7.57 3.87
C SER A 233 -23.34 -7.07 2.45
N LEU A 234 -22.99 -5.81 2.14
CA LEU A 234 -23.18 -5.25 0.81
C LEU A 234 -22.11 -5.82 -0.16
N PRO A 235 -22.47 -6.05 -1.43
CA PRO A 235 -21.53 -6.56 -2.42
C PRO A 235 -20.41 -5.54 -2.70
N VAL A 236 -19.25 -6.06 -3.08
CA VAL A 236 -18.13 -5.27 -3.61
C VAL A 236 -18.58 -4.50 -4.86
N ARG A 237 -18.12 -3.26 -4.98
CA ARG A 237 -18.47 -2.35 -6.07
C ARG A 237 -17.29 -2.17 -7.00
N PHE A 238 -17.56 -2.25 -8.30
CA PHE A 238 -16.56 -2.05 -9.35
C PHE A 238 -17.00 -0.91 -10.28
N PRO A 239 -16.80 0.36 -9.89
CA PRO A 239 -17.24 1.50 -10.68
C PRO A 239 -16.38 1.66 -11.94
N GLU A 240 -16.99 2.02 -13.08
CA GLU A 240 -16.30 2.14 -14.36
C GLU A 240 -15.13 3.14 -14.32
N CYS A 241 -15.22 4.20 -13.51
CA CYS A 241 -14.12 5.17 -13.35
C CYS A 241 -12.84 4.57 -12.75
N LEU A 242 -12.93 3.43 -12.06
CA LEU A 242 -11.82 2.68 -11.49
C LEU A 242 -11.28 1.58 -12.41
N ARG A 243 -11.74 1.52 -13.68
CA ARG A 243 -11.12 0.72 -14.73
C ARG A 243 -9.79 1.34 -15.16
N LEU A 244 -8.82 1.29 -14.25
CA LEU A 244 -7.48 1.83 -14.39
C LEU A 244 -6.49 0.67 -14.45
N GLU A 245 -5.81 0.55 -15.58
CA GLU A 245 -4.73 -0.42 -15.76
C GLU A 245 -3.59 -0.12 -14.76
N ASP A 246 -3.13 -1.15 -14.07
CA ASP A 246 -2.00 -1.13 -13.13
C ASP A 246 -1.98 -0.01 -12.07
N ALA A 247 -3.15 0.53 -11.73
CA ALA A 247 -3.28 1.48 -10.63
C ALA A 247 -3.14 0.80 -9.26
N HIS A 248 -2.39 1.41 -8.35
CA HIS A 248 -2.13 0.88 -7.01
C HIS A 248 -2.49 1.92 -5.94
N PRO A 249 -3.46 1.66 -5.06
CA PRO A 249 -3.74 2.53 -3.93
C PRO A 249 -2.57 2.51 -2.95
N PHE A 250 -2.21 3.68 -2.41
CA PHE A 250 -1.11 3.77 -1.44
C PHE A 250 -1.44 4.59 -0.20
N ALA A 251 -2.52 5.39 -0.21
CA ALA A 251 -2.93 6.15 0.96
C ALA A 251 -4.43 6.45 0.97
N VAL A 252 -5.04 6.43 2.15
CA VAL A 252 -6.43 6.86 2.38
C VAL A 252 -6.48 8.02 3.37
N GLN A 253 -7.35 8.98 3.09
CA GLN A 253 -7.56 10.15 3.91
C GLN A 253 -8.17 9.74 5.26
N PRO A 254 -7.49 9.98 6.38
CA PRO A 254 -7.97 9.62 7.70
C PRO A 254 -9.14 10.52 8.13
N GLY A 255 -9.78 10.14 9.24
CA GLY A 255 -10.76 10.98 9.93
C GLY A 255 -12.18 10.96 9.34
N GLN A 256 -12.45 10.12 8.33
CA GLN A 256 -13.79 9.87 7.81
C GLN A 256 -14.45 8.68 8.53
N ALA A 257 -14.53 8.77 9.86
CA ALA A 257 -15.02 7.67 10.70
C ALA A 257 -16.43 7.23 10.26
N LEU A 258 -16.59 5.95 9.94
CA LEU A 258 -17.85 5.35 9.45
C LEU A 258 -18.41 6.01 8.17
N MET A 259 -17.60 6.76 7.42
CA MET A 259 -17.98 7.40 6.15
C MET A 259 -17.02 6.99 5.01
N PRO A 260 -16.93 5.68 4.68
CA PRO A 260 -16.00 5.18 3.66
C PRO A 260 -16.19 5.89 2.31
N GLU A 261 -17.44 6.26 1.98
CA GLU A 261 -17.81 6.95 0.74
C GLU A 261 -17.12 8.30 0.53
N THR A 262 -16.69 8.96 1.62
CA THR A 262 -16.09 10.30 1.59
C THR A 262 -14.56 10.27 1.62
N CYS A 263 -13.97 9.10 1.83
CA CYS A 263 -12.53 8.93 1.97
C CYS A 263 -11.81 9.25 0.67
N GLY A 264 -10.90 10.23 0.70
CA GLY A 264 -9.93 10.45 -0.37
C GLY A 264 -8.96 9.28 -0.47
N VAL A 265 -8.83 8.68 -1.64
CA VAL A 265 -7.89 7.61 -1.94
C VAL A 265 -6.86 8.12 -2.93
N ALA A 266 -5.58 7.95 -2.61
CA ALA A 266 -4.48 8.24 -3.51
C ALA A 266 -4.01 6.97 -4.22
N LEU A 267 -3.91 7.05 -5.55
CA LEU A 267 -3.55 5.95 -6.44
C LEU A 267 -2.27 6.32 -7.20
N ARG A 268 -1.31 5.39 -7.27
CA ARG A 268 -0.21 5.43 -8.23
C ARG A 268 -0.71 4.87 -9.55
N LEU A 269 -0.49 5.59 -10.63
CA LEU A 269 -0.70 5.14 -12.00
C LEU A 269 0.63 4.67 -12.62
N PRO A 270 0.59 3.98 -13.79
CA PRO A 270 1.79 3.72 -14.58
C PRO A 270 2.62 4.98 -14.87
N GLU A 271 3.90 4.79 -15.17
CA GLU A 271 4.85 5.87 -15.51
C GLU A 271 4.95 7.00 -14.47
N GLY A 272 4.69 6.69 -13.19
CA GLY A 272 4.78 7.65 -12.08
C GLY A 272 3.62 8.65 -12.02
N GLY A 273 2.51 8.38 -12.71
CA GLY A 273 1.31 9.21 -12.60
C GLY A 273 0.64 9.10 -11.22
N LEU A 274 -0.10 10.14 -10.83
CA LEU A 274 -0.86 10.20 -9.59
C LEU A 274 -2.35 10.30 -9.90
N ALA A 275 -3.20 9.69 -9.09
CA ALA A 275 -4.64 9.94 -9.15
C ALA A 275 -5.27 10.03 -7.77
N LEU A 276 -6.35 10.80 -7.68
CA LEU A 276 -7.20 10.90 -6.49
C LEU A 276 -8.61 10.45 -6.83
N TRP A 277 -9.23 9.75 -5.90
CA TRP A 277 -10.58 9.21 -6.05
C TRP A 277 -11.28 9.17 -4.70
N ARG A 278 -12.61 9.22 -4.68
CA ARG A 278 -13.42 8.92 -3.49
C ARG A 278 -14.51 7.92 -3.88
N PRO A 279 -14.95 7.03 -2.99
CA PRO A 279 -15.98 6.06 -3.36
C PRO A 279 -17.34 6.66 -3.75
N ALA A 280 -17.71 7.83 -3.21
CA ALA A 280 -18.87 8.61 -3.65
C ALA A 280 -18.70 9.25 -5.05
N ASP A 281 -17.45 9.44 -5.50
CA ASP A 281 -17.15 10.08 -6.77
C ASP A 281 -17.23 9.08 -7.94
N ARG A 282 -17.88 9.51 -9.02
CA ARG A 282 -17.94 8.75 -10.29
C ARG A 282 -16.78 9.06 -11.23
N HIS A 283 -15.74 9.73 -10.73
CA HIS A 283 -14.62 10.21 -11.52
C HIS A 283 -13.31 10.09 -10.72
N VAL A 284 -12.21 9.85 -11.45
CA VAL A 284 -10.86 9.80 -10.92
C VAL A 284 -10.10 11.03 -11.39
N PHE A 285 -9.63 11.84 -10.45
CA PHE A 285 -8.81 13.01 -10.74
C PHE A 285 -7.38 12.57 -11.02
N ARG A 286 -7.01 12.48 -12.30
CA ARG A 286 -5.63 12.21 -12.71
C ARG A 286 -4.81 13.48 -12.57
N LEU A 287 -3.69 13.37 -11.86
CA LEU A 287 -2.77 14.44 -11.54
C LEU A 287 -1.36 14.07 -12.03
N GLY A 288 -0.55 15.08 -12.36
CA GLY A 288 0.89 14.88 -12.52
C GLY A 288 1.53 14.64 -11.16
N GLY A 289 2.36 13.61 -11.03
CA GLY A 289 3.25 13.47 -9.88
C GLY A 289 4.28 14.62 -9.86
N PRO A 290 4.68 15.12 -8.67
CA PRO A 290 5.75 16.10 -8.60
C PRO A 290 7.05 15.53 -9.17
N VAL A 291 7.91 16.38 -9.73
CA VAL A 291 9.22 15.95 -10.22
C VAL A 291 10.02 15.33 -9.07
N GLY A 292 10.61 14.16 -9.31
CA GLY A 292 11.35 13.41 -8.30
C GLY A 292 10.47 12.69 -7.27
N TRP A 293 9.15 12.61 -7.47
CA TRP A 293 8.26 11.85 -6.58
C TRP A 293 8.76 10.42 -6.39
N LEU A 294 8.87 9.99 -5.13
CA LEU A 294 9.15 8.60 -4.78
C LEU A 294 7.85 7.81 -4.95
N GLY A 295 7.53 7.49 -6.21
CA GLY A 295 6.23 7.01 -6.66
C GLY A 295 5.64 5.86 -5.83
N GLY A 296 4.31 5.88 -5.67
CA GLY A 296 3.61 4.86 -4.87
C GLY A 296 3.67 5.07 -3.37
N THR A 297 4.12 6.25 -2.93
CA THR A 297 4.29 6.57 -1.52
C THR A 297 3.77 7.96 -1.21
N GLY A 298 3.23 8.11 -0.01
CA GLY A 298 2.69 9.37 0.49
C GLY A 298 1.79 9.10 1.68
N LEU A 299 1.44 10.18 2.39
CA LEU A 299 0.61 10.11 3.58
C LEU A 299 -0.38 11.27 3.60
N TRP A 300 -1.57 11.03 4.11
CA TRP A 300 -2.52 12.12 4.35
C TRP A 300 -2.25 12.74 5.71
N SER A 301 -2.11 14.06 5.74
CA SER A 301 -2.10 14.82 6.98
C SER A 301 -3.48 14.83 7.64
N ALA A 302 -3.52 15.11 8.94
CA ALA A 302 -4.77 15.30 9.67
C ALA A 302 -5.64 16.43 9.11
N GLN A 303 -5.04 17.40 8.41
CA GLN A 303 -5.75 18.51 7.75
C GLN A 303 -6.27 18.14 6.34
N GLY A 304 -6.16 16.88 5.92
CA GLY A 304 -6.66 16.43 4.62
C GLY A 304 -5.80 16.86 3.42
N ARG A 305 -4.53 17.18 3.64
CA ARG A 305 -3.54 17.35 2.55
C ARG A 305 -2.78 16.06 2.32
N LEU A 306 -2.62 15.66 1.07
CA LEU A 306 -1.77 14.54 0.67
C LEU A 306 -0.32 15.00 0.58
N HIS A 307 0.55 14.44 1.41
CA HIS A 307 1.98 14.70 1.42
C HIS A 307 2.70 13.65 0.58
N LEU A 308 3.46 14.12 -0.41
CA LEU A 308 4.21 13.28 -1.35
C LEU A 308 5.71 13.52 -1.16
N PRO A 309 6.48 12.49 -0.75
CA PRO A 309 7.92 12.61 -0.63
C PRO A 309 8.58 12.61 -2.01
N TYR A 310 9.54 13.49 -2.23
CA TYR A 310 10.25 13.61 -3.49
C TYR A 310 11.73 13.89 -3.26
N SER A 311 12.55 13.50 -4.24
CA SER A 311 14.00 13.64 -4.23
C SER A 311 14.46 14.09 -5.62
N THR A 312 15.11 15.26 -5.69
CA THR A 312 15.79 15.75 -6.90
C THR A 312 17.27 16.05 -6.58
N PRO A 313 18.13 16.29 -7.58
CA PRO A 313 19.49 16.74 -7.32
C PRO A 313 19.58 18.02 -6.48
N GLU A 314 18.61 18.93 -6.61
CA GLU A 314 18.55 20.19 -5.88
C GLU A 314 17.93 20.05 -4.50
N VAL A 315 16.94 19.15 -4.36
CA VAL A 315 16.22 18.87 -3.10
C VAL A 315 16.29 17.37 -2.83
N PRO A 316 17.37 16.87 -2.20
CA PRO A 316 17.58 15.43 -2.00
C PRO A 316 16.59 14.82 -0.99
N CYS A 317 15.94 15.65 -0.18
CA CYS A 317 14.91 15.24 0.78
C CYS A 317 13.82 16.32 0.81
N GLY A 318 12.66 16.05 0.22
CA GLY A 318 11.55 16.99 0.13
C GLY A 318 10.19 16.33 0.33
N VAL A 319 9.22 17.11 0.79
CA VAL A 319 7.81 16.70 0.87
C VAL A 319 6.96 17.82 0.28
N VAL A 320 6.11 17.49 -0.68
CA VAL A 320 5.13 18.44 -1.24
C VAL A 320 3.74 18.08 -0.75
N GLY A 321 3.02 19.07 -0.21
CA GLY A 321 1.65 18.91 0.25
C GLY A 321 0.64 19.35 -0.82
N MET A 322 -0.23 18.45 -1.23
CA MET A 322 -1.30 18.69 -2.20
C MET A 322 -2.66 18.71 -1.53
N THR A 323 -3.51 19.65 -1.92
CA THR A 323 -4.92 19.66 -1.52
C THR A 323 -5.71 18.87 -2.56
N PRO A 324 -6.58 17.93 -2.16
CA PRO A 324 -7.40 17.22 -3.11
C PRO A 324 -8.33 18.18 -3.86
N PRO A 325 -8.60 17.94 -5.15
CA PRO A 325 -9.60 18.71 -5.87
C PRO A 325 -10.98 18.49 -5.25
N VAL A 326 -11.81 19.53 -5.31
CA VAL A 326 -13.22 19.45 -4.94
C VAL A 326 -13.95 18.77 -6.09
N SER A 327 -14.77 17.76 -5.78
CA SER A 327 -15.54 17.06 -6.79
C SER A 327 -16.53 18.01 -7.47
N PRO A 328 -16.64 18.01 -8.82
CA PRO A 328 -17.65 18.82 -9.48
C PRO A 328 -19.04 18.32 -9.04
N PRO A 329 -20.03 19.22 -8.87
CA PRO A 329 -21.38 18.81 -8.54
C PRO A 329 -21.91 17.87 -9.63
N PRO A 330 -22.75 16.88 -9.27
CA PRO A 330 -23.35 15.99 -10.26
C PRO A 330 -24.08 16.83 -11.31
N PRO A 331 -23.98 16.47 -12.61
CA PRO A 331 -24.66 17.21 -13.65
C PRO A 331 -26.17 17.21 -13.36
N VAL A 332 -26.75 18.40 -13.29
CA VAL A 332 -28.21 18.56 -13.16
C VAL A 332 -28.81 18.00 -14.44
N ARG A 333 -29.47 16.84 -14.34
CA ARG A 333 -30.34 16.36 -15.42
C ARG A 333 -31.52 17.32 -15.48
N LEU A 334 -31.48 18.25 -16.43
CA LEU A 334 -32.70 18.95 -16.85
C LEU A 334 -33.60 17.89 -17.45
N GLU A 335 -34.71 17.58 -16.78
CA GLU A 335 -35.75 16.78 -17.42
C GLU A 335 -36.14 17.47 -18.73
N PRO A 336 -36.23 16.73 -19.85
CA PRO A 336 -36.72 17.31 -21.09
C PRO A 336 -38.06 18.00 -20.81
N VAL A 337 -38.17 19.28 -21.14
CA VAL A 337 -39.47 19.97 -21.10
C VAL A 337 -40.44 19.10 -21.90
N PRO A 338 -41.55 18.62 -21.31
CA PRO A 338 -42.47 17.75 -22.03
C PRO A 338 -42.90 18.48 -23.30
N ALA A 339 -42.70 17.81 -24.45
CA ALA A 339 -43.13 18.35 -25.72
C ALA A 339 -44.61 18.76 -25.60
N PRO A 340 -45.00 19.96 -26.06
CA PRO A 340 -46.40 20.37 -26.00
C PRO A 340 -47.22 19.29 -26.71
N ALA A 341 -48.20 18.74 -25.99
CA ALA A 341 -49.07 17.71 -26.52
C ALA A 341 -49.62 18.18 -27.88
N ALA A 342 -49.48 17.33 -28.91
CA ALA A 342 -50.09 17.60 -30.20
C ALA A 342 -51.58 17.84 -29.98
N ARG A 343 -52.06 19.05 -30.31
CA ARG A 343 -53.48 19.36 -30.23
C ARG A 343 -54.23 18.37 -31.11
N PRO A 344 -55.24 17.65 -30.60
CA PRO A 344 -56.04 16.77 -31.44
C PRO A 344 -56.66 17.60 -32.55
N ILE A 345 -56.37 17.21 -33.80
CA ILE A 345 -56.99 17.80 -34.98
C ILE A 345 -58.47 17.39 -34.96
N PRO A 346 -59.43 18.34 -35.01
CA PRO A 346 -60.84 18.01 -35.12
C PRO A 346 -61.07 17.10 -36.35
N LEU A 347 -61.90 16.07 -36.21
CA LEU A 347 -62.13 15.03 -37.23
C LEU A 347 -62.50 15.59 -38.63
N GLN A 348 -63.00 16.83 -38.68
CA GLN A 348 -63.36 17.56 -39.90
C GLN A 348 -62.16 18.06 -40.72
N GLN A 349 -60.94 17.96 -40.19
CA GLN A 349 -59.69 18.38 -40.83
C GLN A 349 -58.74 17.20 -41.11
N ALA A 350 -59.21 15.95 -40.95
CA ALA A 350 -58.47 14.77 -41.39
C ALA A 350 -58.59 14.64 -42.93
N PRO A 351 -57.47 14.52 -43.67
CA PRO A 351 -57.52 14.24 -45.10
C PRO A 351 -58.15 12.87 -45.36
N LEU A 352 -59.05 12.77 -46.34
CA LEU A 352 -59.67 11.53 -46.81
C LEU A 352 -58.66 10.59 -47.49
#